data_AF-A0A1Y1LJ63-F1
#
_entry.id   AF-A0A1Y1LJ63-F1
#
_cell.length_a   1.000
_cell.length_b   1.000
_cell.length_c   1.000
_cell.angle_alpha   90.00
_cell.angle_beta   90.00
_cell.angle_gamma   90.00
#
_symmetry.space_group_name_H-M   'P 1'
#
loop_
_entity.id
_entity.type
_entity.pdbx_description
1 polymer ?
#
loop_
_entity_poly.entity_id
_entity_poly.type
_entity_poly.pdbx_seq_one_letter_code
_entity_poly.pdbx_strand_id
1 'polypeptide(L)'
;VTSGKKDVSNFQQASDQSNRLLLASIIKALKIPGVLLSTISIIVTSMSIGFLQATLEPHLRQFSLSPVILGVMFVVNGGVYAITAPGFGWICDKRVKPKAILVLGTILVAVGFSLIGPAPFFPIKTVLWLTITGLVLHGLGMSAQLVASFTDALRTSVEQGFPNNLETFGLISGLWTSAFALGAFIGPSISGILYDYIGFRNSSMFVCATHLLVGFIIALFLMLARSSPYNEMKDDKVGNGEINPSAFARTTNNSLNESIKSARGSSISIERRPSCMNILISYNSYKSQTWNKRDSAPLAVGPISHSYGTLDFRNGDGSMRHV
;
A
#
# COMPACT_ATOMS: atom_id res chain seq x y z
N VAL A 1 13.34 25.27 34.56
CA VAL A 1 11.88 25.04 34.34
C VAL A 1 11.33 25.84 33.16
N THR A 2 11.74 27.09 32.94
CA THR A 2 11.26 27.94 31.84
C THR A 2 11.78 27.58 30.44
N SER A 3 12.98 27.00 30.31
CA SER A 3 13.53 26.55 29.01
C SER A 3 12.79 25.33 28.45
N GLY A 4 12.61 24.27 29.24
CA GLY A 4 11.91 23.05 28.79
C GLY A 4 10.45 23.28 28.39
N LYS A 5 9.79 24.30 28.94
CA LYS A 5 8.40 24.66 28.56
C LYS A 5 8.33 25.33 27.18
N LYS A 6 9.36 26.10 26.80
CA LYS A 6 9.51 26.70 25.46
C LYS A 6 9.90 25.66 24.41
N ASP A 7 10.75 24.70 24.78
CA ASP A 7 11.16 23.63 23.88
C ASP A 7 10.00 22.69 23.55
N VAL A 8 9.16 22.37 24.55
CA VAL A 8 7.92 21.60 24.35
C VAL A 8 6.89 22.37 23.51
N SER A 9 6.71 23.68 23.72
CA SER A 9 5.80 24.48 22.90
C SER A 9 6.27 24.61 21.45
N ASN A 10 7.58 24.76 21.23
CA ASN A 10 8.16 24.82 19.90
C ASN A 10 8.05 23.48 19.16
N PHE A 11 8.24 22.37 19.88
CA PHE A 11 8.05 21.02 19.32
C PHE A 11 6.59 20.74 18.97
N GLN A 12 5.65 21.14 19.84
CA GLN A 12 4.21 21.02 19.59
C GLN A 12 3.77 21.87 18.39
N GLN A 13 4.32 23.08 18.26
CA GLN A 13 3.99 23.96 17.13
C GLN A 13 4.57 23.43 15.80
N ALA A 14 5.76 22.83 15.83
CA ALA A 14 6.36 22.18 14.66
C ALA A 14 5.60 20.91 14.24
N SER A 15 5.14 20.10 15.20
CA SER A 15 4.32 18.90 14.91
C SER A 15 2.94 19.28 14.36
N ASP A 16 2.29 20.30 14.93
CA ASP A 16 1.01 20.81 14.44
C ASP A 16 1.13 21.40 13.02
N GLN A 17 2.23 22.10 12.71
CA GLN A 17 2.49 22.62 11.38
C GLN A 17 2.74 21.48 10.37
N SER A 18 3.52 20.46 10.75
CA SER A 18 3.73 19.26 9.93
C SER A 18 2.41 18.53 9.64
N ASN A 19 1.55 18.37 10.65
CA ASN A 19 0.23 17.76 10.51
C ASN A 19 -0.67 18.56 9.57
N ARG A 20 -0.66 19.90 9.65
CA ARG A 20 -1.43 20.76 8.73
C ARG A 20 -0.96 20.61 7.29
N LEU A 21 0.35 20.52 7.05
CA LEU A 21 0.91 20.30 5.71
C LEU A 21 0.52 18.93 5.16
N LEU A 22 0.59 17.88 5.99
CA LEU A 22 0.15 16.54 5.62
C LEU A 22 -1.34 16.52 5.23
N LEU A 23 -2.20 17.13 6.06
CA LEU A 23 -3.64 17.22 5.78
C LEU A 23 -3.92 17.98 4.49
N ALA A 24 -3.22 19.09 4.25
CA ALA A 24 -3.36 19.85 3.01
C ALA A 24 -2.97 19.00 1.79
N SER A 25 -1.90 18.21 1.89
CA SER A 25 -1.46 17.30 0.82
C SER A 25 -2.43 16.14 0.59
N ILE A 26 -3.03 15.58 1.64
CA ILE A 26 -4.08 14.55 1.53
C ILE A 26 -5.33 15.12 0.84
N ILE A 27 -5.77 16.32 1.25
CA ILE A 27 -6.91 17.01 0.62
C ILE A 27 -6.59 17.31 -0.85
N LYS A 28 -5.36 17.74 -1.16
CA LYS A 28 -4.92 17.94 -2.54
C LYS A 28 -4.96 16.65 -3.35
N ALA A 29 -4.54 15.52 -2.77
CA ALA A 29 -4.61 14.22 -3.42
C ALA A 29 -6.06 13.79 -3.67
N LEU A 30 -6.96 13.96 -2.69
CA LEU A 30 -8.39 13.63 -2.82
C LEU A 30 -9.15 14.52 -3.81
N LYS A 31 -8.67 15.73 -4.09
CA LYS A 31 -9.23 16.58 -5.15
C LYS A 31 -8.96 16.04 -6.55
N ILE A 32 -8.00 15.13 -6.71
CA ILE A 32 -7.73 14.48 -7.99
C ILE A 32 -8.81 13.41 -8.21
N PRO A 33 -9.60 13.48 -9.29
CA PRO A 33 -10.73 12.57 -9.50
C PRO A 33 -10.29 11.11 -9.60
N GLY A 34 -9.13 10.82 -10.20
CA GLY A 34 -8.62 9.45 -10.28
C GLY A 34 -8.24 8.86 -8.91
N VAL A 35 -7.64 9.67 -8.02
CA VAL A 35 -7.31 9.25 -6.64
C VAL A 35 -8.58 9.05 -5.85
N LEU A 36 -9.54 9.99 -5.93
CA LEU A 36 -10.83 9.89 -5.25
C LEU A 36 -11.58 8.61 -5.62
N LEU A 37 -11.64 8.26 -6.91
CA LEU A 37 -12.29 7.03 -7.38
C LEU A 37 -11.59 5.78 -6.83
N SER A 38 -10.26 5.77 -6.78
CA SER A 38 -9.51 4.68 -6.17
C SER A 38 -9.72 4.60 -4.65
N THR A 39 -9.83 5.73 -3.96
CA THR A 39 -10.19 5.81 -2.53
C THR A 39 -11.60 5.30 -2.26
N ILE A 40 -12.59 5.66 -3.09
CA ILE A 40 -13.96 5.15 -2.97
C ILE A 40 -13.98 3.64 -3.22
N SER A 41 -13.26 3.16 -4.24
CA SER A 41 -13.19 1.72 -4.52
C SER A 41 -12.61 0.93 -3.34
N ILE A 42 -11.54 1.40 -2.70
CA ILE A 42 -10.95 0.68 -1.55
C ILE A 42 -11.89 0.66 -0.34
N ILE A 43 -12.66 1.74 -0.10
CA ILE A 43 -13.70 1.76 0.94
C ILE A 43 -14.74 0.67 0.67
N VAL A 44 -15.23 0.59 -0.57
CA VAL A 44 -16.26 -0.38 -0.96
C VAL A 44 -15.74 -1.83 -0.94
N THR A 45 -14.51 -2.07 -1.40
CA THR A 45 -13.86 -3.39 -1.28
C THR A 45 -13.64 -3.79 0.18
N SER A 46 -13.22 -2.87 1.03
CA SER A 46 -13.04 -3.16 2.45
C SER A 46 -14.38 -3.42 3.16
N MET A 47 -15.41 -2.66 2.78
CA MET A 47 -16.78 -2.87 3.25
C MET A 47 -17.30 -4.27 2.90
N SER A 48 -17.00 -4.81 1.71
CA SER A 48 -17.40 -6.18 1.36
C SER A 48 -16.64 -7.26 2.11
N ILE A 49 -15.35 -7.06 2.38
CA ILE A 49 -14.57 -7.96 3.23
C ILE A 49 -15.20 -8.01 4.63
N GLY A 50 -15.48 -6.84 5.21
CA GLY A 50 -16.13 -6.74 6.51
C GLY A 50 -17.55 -7.34 6.52
N PHE A 51 -18.31 -7.17 5.45
CA PHE A 51 -19.62 -7.80 5.27
C PHE A 51 -19.52 -9.33 5.38
N LEU A 52 -18.59 -9.94 4.63
CA LEU A 52 -18.38 -11.39 4.69
C LEU A 52 -17.89 -11.83 6.07
N GLN A 53 -16.99 -11.07 6.70
CA GLN A 53 -16.51 -11.38 8.05
C GLN A 53 -17.64 -11.45 9.09
N ALA A 54 -18.62 -10.55 9.02
CA ALA A 54 -19.73 -10.51 9.96
C ALA A 54 -20.86 -11.49 9.65
N THR A 55 -21.13 -11.76 8.36
CA THR A 55 -22.37 -12.44 7.95
C THR A 55 -22.15 -13.86 7.40
N LEU A 56 -20.91 -14.24 7.07
CA LEU A 56 -20.62 -15.57 6.49
C LEU A 56 -20.89 -16.70 7.47
N GLU A 57 -20.55 -16.54 8.76
CA GLU A 57 -20.80 -17.57 9.78
C GLU A 57 -22.31 -17.82 9.96
N PRO A 58 -23.15 -16.79 10.22
CA PRO A 58 -24.61 -16.94 10.23
C PRO A 58 -25.17 -17.58 8.96
N HIS A 59 -24.67 -17.20 7.78
CA HIS A 59 -25.10 -17.77 6.50
C HIS A 59 -24.79 -19.27 6.36
N LEU A 60 -23.65 -19.73 6.90
CA LEU A 60 -23.22 -21.11 6.81
C LEU A 60 -23.83 -22.03 7.87
N ARG A 61 -24.51 -21.48 8.91
CA ARG A 61 -25.16 -22.29 9.96
C ARG A 61 -26.19 -23.28 9.41
N GLN A 62 -26.84 -22.96 8.30
CA GLN A 62 -27.81 -23.84 7.63
C GLN A 62 -27.19 -25.16 7.14
N PHE A 63 -25.86 -25.23 6.98
CA PHE A 63 -25.15 -26.42 6.54
C PHE A 63 -24.56 -27.25 7.70
N SER A 64 -24.73 -26.80 8.95
CA SER A 64 -24.25 -27.49 10.16
C SER A 64 -22.79 -27.97 10.07
N LEU A 65 -21.91 -27.11 9.56
CA LEU A 65 -20.49 -27.42 9.33
C LEU A 65 -19.70 -27.49 10.64
N SER A 66 -18.62 -28.27 10.65
CA SER A 66 -17.67 -28.27 11.77
C SER A 66 -16.93 -26.92 11.87
N PRO A 67 -16.48 -26.50 13.07
CA PRO A 67 -15.74 -25.25 13.26
C PRO A 67 -14.48 -25.14 12.40
N VAL A 68 -13.81 -26.28 12.13
CA VAL A 68 -12.62 -26.33 11.28
C VAL A 68 -12.97 -25.98 9.83
N ILE A 69 -14.01 -26.59 9.27
CA ILE A 69 -14.46 -26.31 7.89
C ILE A 69 -14.93 -24.85 7.77
N LEU A 70 -15.63 -24.35 8.79
CA LEU A 70 -16.06 -22.96 8.83
C LEU A 70 -14.87 -21.99 8.81
N GLY A 71 -13.83 -22.28 9.58
CA GLY A 71 -12.57 -21.52 9.56
C GLY A 71 -11.91 -21.54 8.17
N VAL A 72 -11.89 -22.70 7.50
CA VAL A 72 -11.38 -22.81 6.12
C VAL A 72 -12.14 -21.89 5.16
N MET A 73 -13.47 -21.77 5.28
CA MET A 73 -14.27 -20.89 4.41
C MET A 73 -13.86 -19.41 4.52
N PHE A 74 -13.53 -18.93 5.73
CA PHE A 74 -13.01 -17.57 5.92
C PHE A 74 -11.60 -17.40 5.30
N VAL A 75 -10.77 -18.44 5.40
CA VAL A 75 -9.40 -18.42 4.87
C VAL A 75 -9.36 -18.46 3.34
N VAL A 76 -10.35 -19.08 2.65
CA VAL A 76 -10.38 -19.17 1.18
C VAL A 76 -10.21 -17.79 0.54
N ASN A 77 -10.94 -16.78 1.02
CA ASN A 77 -10.89 -15.42 0.47
C ASN A 77 -9.48 -14.80 0.58
N GLY A 78 -8.89 -14.87 1.77
CA GLY A 78 -7.53 -14.37 2.03
C GLY A 78 -6.44 -15.19 1.32
N GLY A 79 -6.64 -16.51 1.19
CA GLY A 79 -5.73 -17.41 0.48
C GLY A 79 -5.71 -17.14 -1.02
N VAL A 80 -6.88 -16.96 -1.64
CA VAL A 80 -6.97 -16.57 -3.06
C VAL A 80 -6.33 -15.20 -3.27
N TYR A 81 -6.55 -14.25 -2.37
CA TYR A 81 -5.88 -12.95 -2.41
C TYR A 81 -4.35 -13.11 -2.38
N ALA A 82 -3.80 -13.88 -1.44
CA ALA A 82 -2.36 -14.08 -1.28
C ALA A 82 -1.71 -14.67 -2.55
N ILE A 83 -2.38 -15.62 -3.21
CA ILE A 83 -1.89 -16.26 -4.43
C ILE A 83 -2.00 -15.33 -5.65
N THR A 84 -3.08 -14.56 -5.75
CA THR A 84 -3.41 -13.79 -6.96
C THR A 84 -2.87 -12.37 -6.96
N ALA A 85 -2.55 -11.80 -5.79
CA ALA A 85 -2.02 -10.44 -5.66
C ALA A 85 -0.73 -10.18 -6.45
N PRO A 86 0.30 -11.07 -6.45
CA PRO A 86 1.49 -10.88 -7.29
C PRO A 86 1.16 -10.86 -8.79
N GLY A 87 0.18 -11.68 -9.22
CA GLY A 87 -0.28 -11.71 -10.59
C GLY A 87 -0.91 -10.39 -11.02
N PHE A 88 -1.86 -9.86 -10.24
CA PHE A 88 -2.46 -8.56 -10.53
C PHE A 88 -1.46 -7.41 -10.43
N GLY A 89 -0.50 -7.45 -9.51
CA GLY A 89 0.58 -6.47 -9.43
C GLY A 89 1.39 -6.42 -10.72
N TRP A 90 1.83 -7.58 -11.20
CA TRP A 90 2.56 -7.67 -12.47
C TRP A 90 1.74 -7.19 -13.69
N ILE A 91 0.43 -7.47 -13.71
CA ILE A 91 -0.46 -6.99 -14.80
C ILE A 91 -0.63 -5.47 -14.75
N CYS A 92 -0.80 -4.89 -13.55
CA CYS A 92 -0.86 -3.42 -13.36
C CYS A 92 0.42 -2.73 -13.80
N ASP A 93 1.57 -3.38 -13.63
CA ASP A 93 2.88 -2.84 -13.95
C ASP A 93 3.21 -2.88 -15.44
N LYS A 94 2.83 -3.95 -16.17
CA LYS A 94 3.33 -4.16 -17.53
C LYS A 94 2.29 -4.19 -18.65
N ARG A 95 1.04 -4.54 -18.34
CA ARG A 95 0.09 -5.01 -19.38
C ARG A 95 -1.10 -4.09 -19.54
N VAL A 96 -1.68 -3.63 -18.44
CA VAL A 96 -3.00 -2.99 -18.46
C VAL A 96 -3.04 -1.78 -17.54
N LYS A 97 -3.80 -0.75 -17.92
CA LYS A 97 -4.07 0.41 -17.07
C LYS A 97 -4.70 -0.05 -15.75
N PRO A 98 -4.17 0.36 -14.58
CA PRO A 98 -4.73 -0.01 -13.27
C PRO A 98 -6.24 0.18 -13.16
N LYS A 99 -6.79 1.27 -13.72
CA LYS A 99 -8.25 1.52 -13.74
C LYS A 99 -9.07 0.41 -14.41
N ALA A 100 -8.58 -0.22 -15.47
CA ALA A 100 -9.31 -1.29 -16.14
C ALA A 100 -9.32 -2.57 -15.28
N ILE A 101 -8.23 -2.86 -14.57
CA ILE A 101 -8.16 -3.97 -13.60
C ILE A 101 -9.08 -3.69 -12.41
N LEU A 102 -9.19 -2.43 -11.98
CA LEU A 102 -10.13 -1.99 -10.94
C LEU A 102 -11.59 -2.29 -11.33
N VAL A 103 -11.99 -1.97 -12.57
CA VAL A 103 -13.32 -2.29 -13.11
C VAL A 103 -13.53 -3.81 -13.17
N LEU A 104 -12.56 -4.56 -13.69
CA LEU A 104 -12.64 -6.03 -13.70
C LEU A 104 -12.85 -6.61 -12.30
N GLY A 105 -12.13 -6.07 -11.31
CA GLY A 105 -12.28 -6.47 -9.91
C GLY A 105 -13.68 -6.23 -9.37
N THR A 106 -14.30 -5.06 -9.66
CA THR A 106 -15.68 -4.78 -9.23
C THR A 106 -16.69 -5.76 -9.82
N ILE A 107 -16.51 -6.18 -11.08
CA ILE A 107 -17.37 -7.17 -11.74
C ILE A 107 -17.19 -8.55 -11.09
N LEU A 108 -15.95 -8.97 -10.84
CA LEU A 108 -15.65 -10.25 -10.18
C LEU A 108 -16.25 -10.32 -8.78
N VAL A 109 -16.15 -9.24 -7.99
CA VAL A 109 -16.77 -9.18 -6.66
C VAL A 109 -18.30 -9.23 -6.77
N ALA A 110 -18.90 -8.50 -7.70
CA ALA A 110 -20.35 -8.52 -7.92
C ALA A 110 -20.86 -9.93 -8.27
N VAL A 111 -20.18 -10.62 -9.20
CA VAL A 111 -20.48 -12.02 -9.54
C VAL A 111 -20.28 -12.94 -8.34
N GLY A 112 -19.21 -12.74 -7.56
CA GLY A 112 -18.95 -13.49 -6.33
C GLY A 112 -20.11 -13.38 -5.34
N PHE A 113 -20.56 -12.17 -4.99
CA PHE A 113 -21.70 -11.97 -4.08
C PHE A 113 -23.01 -12.54 -4.61
N SER A 114 -23.26 -12.44 -5.91
CA SER A 114 -24.44 -13.03 -6.54
C SER A 114 -24.46 -14.56 -6.47
N LEU A 115 -23.32 -15.21 -6.28
CA LEU A 115 -23.21 -16.66 -6.07
C LEU A 115 -23.25 -17.04 -4.58
N ILE A 116 -22.62 -16.25 -3.70
CA ILE A 116 -22.61 -16.50 -2.24
C ILE A 116 -24.03 -16.41 -1.68
N GLY A 117 -24.76 -15.34 -1.99
CA GLY A 117 -26.19 -15.23 -1.76
C GLY A 117 -26.89 -15.32 -3.11
N PRO A 118 -27.31 -16.53 -3.58
CA PRO A 118 -27.88 -16.69 -4.92
C PRO A 118 -28.93 -15.62 -5.13
N ALA A 119 -28.80 -14.75 -6.14
CA ALA A 119 -29.68 -13.59 -6.28
C ALA A 119 -31.17 -14.01 -6.18
N PRO A 120 -32.06 -13.21 -5.55
CA PRO A 120 -33.46 -13.57 -5.35
C PRO A 120 -34.22 -13.87 -6.66
N PHE A 121 -33.68 -13.41 -7.80
CA PHE A 121 -34.17 -13.70 -9.15
C PHE A 121 -33.95 -15.16 -9.59
N PHE A 122 -32.99 -15.87 -9.01
CA PHE A 122 -32.77 -17.29 -9.27
C PHE A 122 -33.41 -18.14 -8.15
N PRO A 123 -34.35 -19.05 -8.44
CA PRO A 123 -34.94 -19.95 -7.44
C PRO A 123 -34.00 -21.12 -7.10
N ILE A 124 -32.71 -20.83 -6.88
CA ILE A 124 -31.69 -21.81 -6.53
C ILE A 124 -31.52 -21.79 -5.01
N LYS A 125 -31.60 -22.96 -4.38
CA LYS A 125 -31.28 -23.12 -2.95
C LYS A 125 -29.81 -22.83 -2.73
N THR A 126 -29.47 -22.16 -1.63
CA THR A 126 -28.07 -21.98 -1.23
C THR A 126 -27.41 -23.36 -1.11
N VAL A 127 -26.36 -23.61 -1.90
CA VAL A 127 -25.56 -24.84 -1.81
C VAL A 127 -24.11 -24.48 -1.52
N LEU A 128 -23.44 -25.32 -0.73
CA LEU A 128 -22.10 -25.05 -0.25
C LEU A 128 -21.09 -24.80 -1.37
N TRP A 129 -21.18 -25.55 -2.47
CA TRP A 129 -20.31 -25.38 -3.64
C TRP A 129 -20.43 -24.00 -4.29
N LEU A 130 -21.64 -23.43 -4.38
CA LEU A 130 -21.84 -22.08 -4.88
C LEU A 130 -21.18 -21.06 -3.96
N THR A 131 -21.34 -21.22 -2.64
CA THR A 131 -20.68 -20.35 -1.65
C THR A 131 -19.16 -20.41 -1.79
N ILE A 132 -18.56 -21.59 -1.96
CA ILE A 132 -17.10 -21.73 -2.19
C ILE A 132 -16.68 -21.01 -3.48
N THR A 133 -17.38 -21.25 -4.59
CA THR A 133 -17.04 -20.59 -5.87
C THR A 133 -17.18 -19.07 -5.80
N GLY A 134 -18.20 -18.59 -5.08
CA GLY A 134 -18.41 -17.17 -4.86
C GLY A 134 -17.34 -16.55 -3.96
N LEU A 135 -16.89 -17.25 -2.91
CA LEU A 135 -15.77 -16.82 -2.05
C LEU A 135 -14.45 -16.74 -2.83
N VAL A 136 -14.20 -17.69 -3.74
CA VAL A 136 -13.02 -17.66 -4.62
C VAL A 136 -13.08 -16.47 -5.59
N LEU A 137 -14.23 -16.25 -6.23
CA LEU A 137 -14.42 -15.11 -7.14
C LEU A 137 -14.33 -13.76 -6.41
N HIS A 138 -14.88 -13.69 -5.19
CA HIS A 138 -14.70 -12.54 -4.32
C HIS A 138 -13.23 -12.30 -4.02
N GLY A 139 -12.47 -13.34 -3.64
CA GLY A 139 -11.03 -13.27 -3.37
C GLY A 139 -10.22 -12.75 -4.56
N LEU A 140 -10.56 -13.23 -5.76
CA LEU A 140 -9.94 -12.78 -7.01
C LEU A 140 -10.30 -11.32 -7.33
N GLY A 141 -11.56 -10.93 -7.13
CA GLY A 141 -12.02 -9.57 -7.38
C GLY A 141 -11.42 -8.57 -6.40
N MET A 142 -11.40 -8.90 -5.11
CA MET A 142 -10.80 -8.02 -4.09
C MET A 142 -9.30 -7.90 -4.29
N SER A 143 -8.57 -8.95 -4.69
CA SER A 143 -7.13 -8.83 -4.96
C SER A 143 -6.83 -7.90 -6.13
N ALA A 144 -7.61 -7.99 -7.21
CA ALA A 144 -7.56 -7.05 -8.31
C ALA A 144 -7.80 -5.61 -7.83
N GLN A 145 -8.85 -5.37 -7.02
CA GLN A 145 -9.18 -4.03 -6.55
C GLN A 145 -8.16 -3.45 -5.56
N LEU A 146 -7.69 -4.24 -4.59
CA LEU A 146 -6.71 -3.80 -3.58
C LEU A 146 -5.40 -3.35 -4.27
N VAL A 147 -4.89 -4.19 -5.18
CA VAL A 147 -3.63 -3.90 -5.87
C VAL A 147 -3.82 -2.76 -6.88
N ALA A 148 -4.88 -2.80 -7.70
CA ALA A 148 -5.09 -1.80 -8.74
C ALA A 148 -5.41 -0.41 -8.17
N SER A 149 -6.20 -0.32 -7.09
CA SER A 149 -6.55 0.97 -6.46
C SER A 149 -5.33 1.69 -5.91
N PHE A 150 -4.42 0.95 -5.27
CA PHE A 150 -3.18 1.52 -4.75
C PHE A 150 -2.28 2.02 -5.88
N THR A 151 -2.03 1.16 -6.88
CA THR A 151 -1.19 1.51 -8.04
C THR A 151 -1.78 2.68 -8.84
N ASP A 152 -3.10 2.70 -9.02
CA ASP A 152 -3.81 3.76 -9.70
C ASP A 152 -3.73 5.09 -8.95
N ALA A 153 -4.00 5.09 -7.64
CA ALA A 153 -3.91 6.30 -6.82
C ALA A 153 -2.49 6.88 -6.84
N LEU A 154 -1.48 6.03 -6.67
CA LEU A 154 -0.08 6.46 -6.69
C LEU A 154 0.33 7.05 -8.03
N ARG A 155 0.04 6.36 -9.15
CA ARG A 155 0.38 6.84 -10.49
C ARG A 155 -0.37 8.12 -10.83
N THR A 156 -1.67 8.18 -10.55
CA THR A 156 -2.48 9.38 -10.82
C THR A 156 -1.96 10.58 -10.01
N SER A 157 -1.55 10.39 -8.75
CA SER A 157 -0.97 11.47 -7.95
C SER A 157 0.33 12.01 -8.57
N VAL A 158 1.23 11.12 -9.00
CA VAL A 158 2.48 11.51 -9.66
C VAL A 158 2.21 12.24 -10.98
N GLU A 159 1.28 11.74 -11.80
CA GLU A 159 0.86 12.37 -13.06
C GLU A 159 0.28 13.79 -12.87
N GLN A 160 -0.31 14.05 -11.71
CA GLN A 160 -0.91 15.35 -11.35
C GLN A 160 0.06 16.27 -10.58
N GLY A 161 1.36 15.96 -10.60
CA GLY A 161 2.43 16.83 -10.11
C GLY A 161 2.88 16.59 -8.68
N PHE A 162 2.53 15.44 -8.07
CA PHE A 162 3.18 15.01 -6.83
C PHE A 162 4.59 14.49 -7.14
N PRO A 163 5.59 14.75 -6.27
CA PRO A 163 6.94 14.25 -6.48
C PRO A 163 6.96 12.72 -6.40
N ASN A 164 7.70 12.07 -7.28
CA ASN A 164 7.86 10.62 -7.24
C ASN A 164 8.92 10.22 -6.20
N ASN A 165 8.60 10.37 -4.91
CA ASN A 165 9.49 10.09 -3.80
C ASN A 165 8.77 9.31 -2.67
N LEU A 166 9.52 8.97 -1.61
CA LEU A 166 8.98 8.22 -0.48
C LEU A 166 7.87 8.97 0.28
N GLU A 167 7.87 10.29 0.23
CA GLU A 167 6.84 11.14 0.87
C GLU A 167 5.48 10.94 0.20
N THR A 168 5.41 10.99 -1.15
CA THR A 168 4.17 10.72 -1.89
C THR A 168 3.70 9.29 -1.69
N PHE A 169 4.61 8.31 -1.72
CA PHE A 169 4.25 6.91 -1.45
C PHE A 169 3.65 6.75 -0.04
N GLY A 170 4.30 7.34 0.98
CA GLY A 170 3.81 7.32 2.35
C GLY A 170 2.45 8.00 2.50
N LEU A 171 2.23 9.12 1.81
CA LEU A 171 0.96 9.84 1.82
C LEU A 171 -0.17 9.01 1.19
N ILE A 172 0.05 8.41 0.02
CA ILE A 172 -0.96 7.60 -0.67
C ILE A 172 -1.23 6.28 0.07
N SER A 173 -0.19 5.65 0.62
CA SER A 173 -0.33 4.48 1.48
C SER A 173 -1.11 4.77 2.75
N GLY A 174 -0.83 5.91 3.40
CA GLY A 174 -1.59 6.38 4.55
C GLY A 174 -3.07 6.59 4.21
N LEU A 175 -3.36 7.33 3.13
CA LEU A 175 -4.73 7.56 2.65
C LEU A 175 -5.45 6.23 2.34
N TRP A 176 -4.79 5.33 1.61
CA TRP A 176 -5.34 4.03 1.24
C TRP A 176 -5.65 3.17 2.47
N THR A 177 -4.74 3.13 3.44
CA THR A 177 -4.91 2.34 4.68
C THR A 177 -6.02 2.93 5.56
N SER A 178 -6.11 4.25 5.68
CA SER A 178 -7.20 4.92 6.40
C SER A 178 -8.55 4.65 5.73
N ALA A 179 -8.62 4.71 4.40
CA ALA A 179 -9.82 4.42 3.64
C ALA A 179 -10.23 2.94 3.77
N PHE A 180 -9.26 2.02 3.75
CA PHE A 180 -9.50 0.61 4.04
C PHE A 180 -10.05 0.40 5.45
N ALA A 181 -9.45 1.04 6.47
CA ALA A 181 -9.92 0.94 7.85
C ALA A 181 -11.34 1.49 8.02
N LEU A 182 -11.67 2.58 7.33
CA LEU A 182 -13.03 3.14 7.30
C LEU A 182 -14.03 2.13 6.74
N GLY A 183 -13.72 1.51 5.59
CA GLY A 183 -14.57 0.47 5.02
C GLY A 183 -14.69 -0.77 5.93
N ALA A 184 -13.61 -1.15 6.61
CA ALA A 184 -13.59 -2.30 7.53
C ALA A 184 -14.41 -2.04 8.81
N PHE A 185 -14.59 -0.77 9.19
CA PHE A 185 -15.50 -0.38 10.26
C PHE A 185 -16.96 -0.34 9.79
N ILE A 186 -17.21 0.25 8.62
CA ILE A 186 -18.57 0.40 8.07
C ILE A 186 -19.16 -0.95 7.65
N GLY A 187 -18.37 -1.84 7.06
CA GLY A 187 -18.79 -3.13 6.52
C GLY A 187 -19.54 -4.00 7.53
N PRO A 188 -18.90 -4.44 8.63
CA PRO A 188 -19.55 -5.24 9.66
C PRO A 188 -20.77 -4.53 10.25
N SER A 189 -20.65 -3.23 10.53
CA SER A 189 -21.71 -2.41 11.14
C SER A 189 -22.99 -2.38 10.30
N ILE A 190 -22.87 -2.07 9.00
CA ILE A 190 -24.03 -2.06 8.09
C ILE A 190 -24.51 -3.48 7.83
N SER A 191 -23.59 -4.44 7.65
CA SER A 191 -23.96 -5.81 7.29
C SER A 191 -24.76 -6.53 8.38
N GLY A 192 -24.47 -6.30 9.66
CA GLY A 192 -25.23 -6.87 10.78
C GLY A 192 -26.67 -6.38 10.79
N ILE A 193 -26.86 -5.05 10.71
CA ILE A 193 -28.19 -4.43 10.60
C ILE A 193 -28.93 -4.99 9.39
N LEU A 194 -28.29 -4.99 8.22
CA LEU A 194 -28.92 -5.41 6.99
C LEU A 194 -29.29 -6.91 7.05
N TYR A 195 -28.42 -7.74 7.59
CA TYR A 195 -28.66 -9.16 7.81
C TYR A 195 -29.90 -9.40 8.69
N ASP A 196 -30.04 -8.66 9.79
CA ASP A 196 -31.16 -8.83 10.73
C ASP A 196 -32.50 -8.40 10.13
N TYR A 197 -32.54 -7.31 9.35
CA TYR A 197 -33.80 -6.77 8.81
C TYR A 197 -34.25 -7.41 7.49
N ILE A 198 -33.33 -7.62 6.53
CA ILE A 198 -33.69 -8.06 5.17
C ILE A 198 -33.12 -9.44 4.80
N GLY A 199 -32.37 -10.07 5.72
CA GLY A 199 -31.77 -11.37 5.55
C GLY A 199 -30.54 -11.36 4.63
N PHE A 200 -29.70 -12.39 4.74
CA PHE A 200 -28.44 -12.50 4.00
C PHE A 200 -28.57 -12.28 2.48
N ARG A 201 -29.63 -12.84 1.88
CA ARG A 201 -29.84 -12.81 0.43
C ARG A 201 -29.96 -11.38 -0.10
N ASN A 202 -30.82 -10.56 0.51
CA ASN A 202 -31.00 -9.18 0.09
C ASN A 202 -29.81 -8.31 0.52
N SER A 203 -29.21 -8.61 1.67
CA SER A 203 -28.00 -7.92 2.13
C SER A 203 -26.82 -8.09 1.17
N SER A 204 -26.66 -9.28 0.58
CA SER A 204 -25.62 -9.53 -0.44
C SER A 204 -25.85 -8.72 -1.73
N MET A 205 -27.11 -8.46 -2.09
CA MET A 205 -27.45 -7.65 -3.26
C MET A 205 -27.09 -6.18 -3.08
N PHE A 206 -27.12 -5.66 -1.84
CA PHE A 206 -26.63 -4.32 -1.53
C PHE A 206 -25.13 -4.19 -1.82
N VAL A 207 -24.33 -5.20 -1.44
CA VAL A 207 -22.89 -5.22 -1.74
C VAL A 207 -22.64 -5.34 -3.25
N CYS A 208 -23.41 -6.17 -3.94
CA CYS A 208 -23.35 -6.30 -5.39
C CYS A 208 -23.67 -4.96 -6.09
N ALA A 209 -24.76 -4.30 -5.70
CA ALA A 209 -25.17 -3.01 -6.27
C ALA A 209 -24.15 -1.90 -6.03
N THR A 210 -23.57 -1.82 -4.82
CA THR A 210 -22.54 -0.83 -4.50
C THR A 210 -21.25 -1.06 -5.30
N HIS A 211 -20.83 -2.31 -5.51
CA HIS A 211 -19.68 -2.63 -6.37
C HIS A 211 -19.94 -2.30 -7.84
N LEU A 212 -21.12 -2.64 -8.36
CA LEU A 212 -21.49 -2.33 -9.75
C LEU A 212 -21.62 -0.81 -9.98
N LEU A 213 -22.15 -0.06 -9.01
CA LEU A 213 -22.23 1.39 -9.08
C LEU A 213 -20.84 2.01 -9.15
N VAL A 214 -19.92 1.61 -8.26
CA VAL A 214 -18.55 2.11 -8.27
C VAL A 214 -17.82 1.70 -9.56
N GLY A 215 -17.97 0.45 -9.99
CA GLY A 215 -17.43 -0.06 -11.24
C GLY A 215 -17.93 0.72 -12.46
N PHE A 216 -19.22 1.05 -12.48
CA PHE A 216 -19.83 1.88 -13.53
C PHE A 216 -19.25 3.30 -13.55
N ILE A 217 -19.12 3.95 -12.38
CA ILE A 217 -18.55 5.29 -12.28
C ILE A 217 -17.08 5.28 -12.76
N ILE A 218 -16.28 4.28 -12.37
CA ILE A 218 -14.89 4.14 -12.82
C ILE A 218 -14.81 3.87 -14.32
N ALA A 219 -15.70 3.02 -14.85
CA ALA A 219 -15.77 2.73 -16.28
C ALA A 219 -16.16 3.97 -17.09
N LEU A 220 -17.16 4.73 -16.63
CA LEU A 220 -17.50 6.02 -17.23
C LEU A 220 -16.32 6.99 -17.20
N PHE A 221 -15.64 7.10 -16.06
CA PHE A 221 -14.44 7.94 -15.96
C PHE A 221 -13.36 7.48 -16.94
N LEU A 222 -13.15 6.18 -17.11
CA LEU A 222 -12.19 5.62 -18.07
C LEU A 222 -12.58 5.91 -19.53
N MET A 223 -13.88 5.91 -19.85
CA MET A 223 -14.38 6.24 -21.18
C MET A 223 -14.30 7.74 -21.49
N LEU A 224 -14.55 8.59 -20.49
CA LEU A 224 -14.58 10.05 -20.64
C LEU A 224 -13.19 10.69 -20.55
N ALA A 225 -12.31 10.15 -19.71
CA ALA A 225 -10.93 10.61 -19.61
C ALA A 225 -10.14 10.10 -20.83
N ARG A 226 -9.97 10.96 -21.85
CA ARG A 226 -9.06 10.69 -22.98
C ARG A 226 -7.71 10.23 -22.43
N SER A 227 -7.27 9.08 -22.94
CA SER A 227 -6.05 8.38 -22.55
C SER A 227 -4.85 9.32 -22.44
N SER A 228 -4.49 9.72 -21.22
CA SER A 228 -3.16 10.27 -20.97
C SER A 228 -2.13 9.14 -21.14
N PRO A 229 -1.11 9.30 -21.99
CA PRO A 229 -0.05 8.31 -22.14
C PRO A 229 0.73 8.19 -20.82
N TYR A 230 0.87 6.95 -20.37
CA TYR A 230 1.67 6.57 -19.21
C TYR A 230 3.15 6.87 -19.49
N ASN A 231 3.75 7.78 -18.72
CA ASN A 231 5.20 7.91 -18.69
C ASN A 231 5.73 6.97 -17.61
N GLU A 232 6.51 5.97 -18.02
CA GLU A 232 7.23 5.08 -17.11
C GLU A 232 8.01 5.88 -16.06
N MET A 233 8.10 5.32 -14.86
CA MET A 233 9.03 5.78 -13.83
C MET A 233 10.44 5.71 -14.40
N LYS A 234 11.02 6.87 -14.74
CA LYS A 234 12.47 6.96 -14.90
C LYS A 234 13.05 6.72 -13.51
N ASP A 235 13.67 5.56 -13.33
CA ASP A 235 14.71 5.41 -12.33
C ASP A 235 15.76 6.48 -12.65
N ASP A 236 15.82 7.53 -11.83
CA ASP A 236 16.98 8.41 -11.82
C ASP A 236 18.17 7.54 -11.41
N LYS A 237 18.85 6.98 -12.42
CA LYS A 237 20.19 6.44 -12.25
C LYS A 237 21.03 7.60 -11.72
N VAL A 238 21.34 7.56 -10.44
CA VAL A 238 22.45 8.34 -9.88
C VAL A 238 23.66 8.02 -10.74
N GLY A 239 24.03 8.95 -11.61
CA GLY A 239 25.16 8.78 -12.51
C GLY A 239 26.39 8.50 -11.66
N ASN A 240 27.08 7.40 -11.95
CA ASN A 240 28.43 7.17 -11.45
C ASN A 240 29.29 8.32 -11.98
N GLY A 241 29.54 9.31 -11.14
CA GLY A 241 30.46 10.39 -11.44
C GLY A 241 31.88 9.84 -11.53
N GLU A 242 32.32 9.50 -12.74
CA GLU A 242 33.74 9.51 -13.06
C GLU A 242 34.23 10.95 -12.93
N ILE A 243 35.01 11.19 -11.87
CA ILE A 243 35.62 12.48 -11.57
C ILE A 243 36.70 12.72 -12.63
N ASN A 244 36.39 13.52 -13.65
CA ASN A 244 37.40 14.04 -14.57
C ASN A 244 38.12 15.25 -13.91
N PRO A 245 39.42 15.17 -13.58
CA PRO A 245 40.12 16.20 -12.79
C PRO A 245 40.37 17.53 -13.53
N SER A 246 39.98 17.64 -14.80
CA SER A 246 40.34 18.78 -15.66
C SER A 246 39.30 19.90 -15.73
N ALA A 247 38.14 19.76 -15.08
CA ALA A 247 37.08 20.78 -15.07
C ALA A 247 37.10 21.71 -13.84
N PHE A 248 37.97 21.46 -12.86
CA PHE A 248 38.04 22.22 -11.60
C PHE A 248 38.73 23.59 -11.71
N ALA A 249 39.33 23.93 -12.86
CA ALA A 249 40.16 25.12 -13.00
C ALA A 249 39.53 26.30 -13.79
N ARG A 250 38.26 26.24 -14.20
CA ARG A 250 37.66 27.30 -15.06
C ARG A 250 36.38 27.97 -14.54
N THR A 251 35.97 27.72 -13.29
CA THR A 251 34.75 28.36 -12.74
C THR A 251 35.01 29.04 -11.40
N THR A 252 36.21 29.60 -11.23
CA THR A 252 36.62 30.31 -10.01
C THR A 252 36.21 31.79 -10.00
N ASN A 253 35.11 32.19 -10.64
CA ASN A 253 34.73 33.62 -10.66
C ASN A 253 33.23 33.97 -10.62
N ASN A 254 32.29 33.02 -10.51
CA ASN A 254 30.86 33.39 -10.43
C ASN A 254 30.04 32.38 -9.61
N SER A 255 30.12 32.43 -8.28
CA SER A 255 29.01 32.03 -7.36
C SER A 255 29.44 32.07 -5.89
N LEU A 256 29.60 33.26 -5.32
CA LEU A 256 29.73 33.42 -3.86
C LEU A 256 28.36 33.57 -3.14
N ASN A 257 27.23 33.34 -3.83
CA ASN A 257 25.88 33.51 -3.26
C ASN A 257 25.00 32.24 -3.21
N GLU A 258 25.53 31.06 -3.53
CA GLU A 258 24.76 29.80 -3.59
C GLU A 258 25.33 28.70 -2.68
N SER A 259 25.90 29.06 -1.52
CA SER A 259 26.51 28.09 -0.59
C SER A 259 25.81 27.91 0.76
N ILE A 260 24.53 28.29 0.89
CA ILE A 260 23.76 28.08 2.14
C ILE A 260 22.56 27.12 2.01
N LYS A 261 22.17 26.67 0.80
CA LYS A 261 21.01 25.76 0.64
C LYS A 261 21.33 24.29 0.39
N SER A 262 22.59 23.89 0.24
CA SER A 262 22.96 22.52 -0.15
C SER A 262 23.42 21.59 0.99
N ALA A 263 23.12 21.90 2.26
CA ALA A 263 23.56 21.09 3.40
C ALA A 263 22.39 20.51 4.20
N ARG A 264 21.52 19.70 3.58
CA ARG A 264 20.66 18.71 4.27
C ARG A 264 20.01 17.77 3.26
N GLY A 265 20.51 16.53 3.17
CA GLY A 265 19.87 15.49 2.38
C GLY A 265 20.81 14.37 1.96
N SER A 266 21.38 13.63 2.92
CA SER A 266 22.00 12.34 2.61
C SER A 266 20.90 11.30 2.39
N SER A 267 20.65 10.95 1.13
CA SER A 267 19.75 9.88 0.68
C SER A 267 20.28 8.50 1.06
N ILE A 268 19.42 7.67 1.67
CA ILE A 268 19.68 6.26 1.95
C ILE A 268 19.31 5.43 0.71
N SER A 269 20.25 4.59 0.27
CA SER A 269 20.13 3.70 -0.88
C SER A 269 19.03 2.66 -0.67
N ILE A 270 18.11 2.53 -1.63
CA ILE A 270 17.11 1.45 -1.68
C ILE A 270 17.71 0.30 -2.48
N GLU A 271 18.06 -0.78 -1.78
CA GLU A 271 18.34 -2.06 -2.43
C GLU A 271 17.02 -2.73 -2.83
N ARG A 272 16.99 -3.20 -4.08
CA ARG A 272 15.83 -3.75 -4.80
C ARG A 272 15.23 -4.94 -4.03
N ARG A 273 14.08 -4.75 -3.36
CA ARG A 273 13.33 -5.87 -2.76
C ARG A 273 12.35 -6.46 -3.80
N PRO A 274 12.30 -7.79 -3.96
CA PRO A 274 11.40 -8.44 -4.91
C PRO A 274 9.92 -8.29 -4.51
N SER A 275 9.04 -8.19 -5.51
CA SER A 275 7.63 -7.80 -5.46
C SER A 275 6.67 -8.72 -4.66
N CYS A 276 7.15 -9.69 -3.87
CA CYS A 276 6.30 -10.68 -3.22
C CYS A 276 5.99 -10.45 -1.73
N MET A 277 6.47 -9.35 -1.12
CA MET A 277 6.40 -9.19 0.34
C MET A 277 5.81 -7.83 0.76
N ASN A 278 4.52 -7.62 0.47
CA ASN A 278 3.77 -6.44 0.92
C ASN A 278 2.99 -6.63 2.24
N ILE A 279 3.13 -7.76 2.94
CA ILE A 279 2.50 -7.96 4.25
C ILE A 279 3.47 -8.68 5.19
N LEU A 280 4.46 -7.96 5.71
CA LEU A 280 5.19 -8.34 6.93
C LEU A 280 5.72 -7.06 7.60
N ILE A 281 4.86 -6.51 8.46
CA ILE A 281 5.08 -5.73 9.69
C ILE A 281 6.38 -4.90 9.83
N SER A 282 6.23 -3.63 10.19
CA SER A 282 7.20 -2.90 11.04
C SER A 282 6.47 -2.18 12.17
N TYR A 283 6.03 -2.96 13.15
CA TYR A 283 5.69 -2.52 14.50
C TYR A 283 6.97 -2.64 15.35
N ASN A 284 7.96 -1.78 15.09
CA ASN A 284 9.06 -1.41 16.02
C ASN A 284 10.10 -0.58 15.27
N SER A 285 10.13 0.73 15.54
CA SER A 285 11.32 1.38 16.10
C SER A 285 11.07 2.89 16.15
N TYR A 286 10.33 3.30 17.18
CA TYR A 286 10.56 4.60 17.80
C TYR A 286 11.90 4.52 18.52
N LYS A 287 13.01 4.82 17.84
CA LYS A 287 14.24 5.24 18.50
C LYS A 287 15.02 6.19 17.62
N SER A 288 14.63 7.46 17.72
CA SER A 288 15.51 8.59 17.49
C SER A 288 16.78 8.43 18.34
N GLN A 289 17.94 8.35 17.70
CA GLN A 289 19.19 8.87 18.25
C GLN A 289 20.18 9.13 17.11
N THR A 290 20.14 10.37 16.62
CA THR A 290 21.21 10.98 15.85
C THR A 290 22.35 11.36 16.79
N TRP A 291 23.58 10.90 16.53
CA TRP A 291 24.78 11.62 16.98
C TRP A 291 25.74 11.81 15.82
N ASN A 292 25.98 13.09 15.49
CA ASN A 292 26.97 13.53 14.52
C ASN A 292 28.37 13.32 15.09
N LYS A 293 29.26 12.64 14.37
CA LYS A 293 30.69 12.60 14.67
C LYS A 293 31.46 13.32 13.57
N ARG A 294 31.58 14.64 13.69
CA ARG A 294 32.67 15.44 13.12
C ARG A 294 32.91 16.59 14.08
N ASP A 295 33.96 16.46 14.88
CA ASP A 295 34.79 17.53 15.44
C ASP A 295 35.91 16.89 16.26
N SER A 296 37.00 16.48 15.59
CA SER A 296 38.35 16.44 16.17
C SER A 296 39.36 16.25 15.02
N ALA A 297 39.94 17.36 14.56
CA ALA A 297 41.17 17.37 13.78
C ALA A 297 42.35 16.88 14.66
N PRO A 298 43.48 16.49 14.06
CA PRO A 298 44.47 15.57 14.63
C PRO A 298 45.40 16.29 15.63
N LEU A 299 45.96 15.56 16.60
CA LEU A 299 47.33 15.75 17.13
C LEU A 299 47.59 14.84 18.35
N ALA A 300 48.53 13.91 18.14
CA ALA A 300 49.56 13.44 19.07
C ALA A 300 49.24 12.51 20.27
N VAL A 301 50.05 11.43 20.29
CA VAL A 301 50.63 10.67 21.41
C VAL A 301 49.91 9.40 21.91
N GLY A 302 50.59 8.25 21.72
CA GLY A 302 50.60 7.15 22.70
C GLY A 302 50.21 5.76 22.16
N PRO A 303 51.13 4.78 22.10
CA PRO A 303 50.82 3.42 21.68
C PRO A 303 50.34 2.61 22.87
N ILE A 304 49.15 2.00 22.81
CA ILE A 304 48.84 0.73 23.49
C ILE A 304 47.67 0.07 22.77
N SER A 305 47.96 -1.14 22.34
CA SER A 305 47.10 -2.20 21.83
C SER A 305 45.86 -2.46 22.68
N HIS A 306 44.75 -2.85 22.05
CA HIS A 306 44.26 -4.23 22.11
C HIS A 306 43.13 -4.42 21.09
N SER A 307 43.42 -5.27 20.12
CA SER A 307 42.47 -5.91 19.22
C SER A 307 41.62 -6.89 20.02
N TYR A 308 40.29 -6.81 19.88
CA TYR A 308 39.41 -7.96 20.10
C TYR A 308 38.68 -8.23 18.80
N GLY A 309 39.22 -9.22 18.08
CA GLY A 309 38.67 -9.73 16.84
C GLY A 309 37.37 -10.49 17.08
N THR A 310 36.43 -10.30 16.17
CA THR A 310 35.30 -11.20 15.97
C THR A 310 35.72 -12.16 14.86
N LEU A 311 36.04 -13.41 15.24
CA LEU A 311 36.32 -14.49 14.31
C LEU A 311 34.99 -15.03 13.79
N ASP A 312 34.76 -14.82 12.50
CA ASP A 312 33.70 -15.49 11.73
C ASP A 312 34.04 -16.97 11.54
N PHE A 313 33.17 -17.85 12.03
CA PHE A 313 33.12 -19.25 11.65
C PHE A 313 32.08 -19.43 10.53
N ARG A 314 32.55 -19.71 9.31
CA ARG A 314 32.01 -20.74 8.38
C ARG A 314 32.57 -20.54 6.96
N ASN A 315 33.49 -21.41 6.56
CA ASN A 315 33.17 -22.49 5.63
C ASN A 315 34.45 -23.28 5.33
N GLY A 316 34.40 -24.58 5.61
CA GLY A 316 35.30 -25.53 4.99
C GLY A 316 34.79 -25.86 3.59
N ASP A 317 35.67 -25.77 2.61
CA ASP A 317 35.83 -26.79 1.58
C ASP A 317 37.30 -26.76 1.13
N GLY A 318 37.84 -27.95 0.87
CA GLY A 318 39.25 -28.23 0.88
C GLY A 318 39.99 -27.95 -0.43
N SER A 319 41.30 -27.84 -0.30
CA SER A 319 42.27 -28.26 -1.31
C SER A 319 43.65 -28.37 -0.64
N MET A 320 44.20 -29.58 -0.65
CA MET A 320 45.55 -29.93 -0.24
C MET A 320 46.65 -29.19 -1.02
N ARG A 321 47.87 -29.31 -0.46
CA ARG A 321 49.23 -29.25 -1.03
C ARG A 321 49.92 -27.90 -0.75
N HIS A 322 51.10 -27.81 -0.15
CA HIS A 322 52.33 -28.58 -0.36
C HIS A 322 53.38 -28.20 0.72
N VAL A 323 54.20 -29.19 1.10
CA VAL A 323 55.52 -29.14 1.79
C VAL A 323 55.55 -28.73 3.27
#